data_AF-A0A4Q3T4Q6-F1
#
_entry.id   AF-A0A4Q3T4Q6-F1
#
_cell.length_a   1.000
_cell.length_b   1.000
_cell.length_c   1.000
_cell.angle_alpha   90.00
_cell.angle_beta   90.00
_cell.angle_gamma   90.00
#
_symmetry.space_group_name_H-M   'P 1'
#
loop_
_entity.id
_entity.type
_entity.pdbx_description
1 polymer ?
#
loop_
_entity_poly.entity_id
_entity_poly.type
_entity_poly.pdbx_seq_one_letter_code
_entity_poly.pdbx_strand_id
1 'polypeptide(L)'
;MLSRAASAYFFVQTQTGWQVLDGATEVDTLVSVERVSFAGGASVDIATAAANAFDAYGYMSGYPDLLDAFRDNPAGAYRHFMAVGQAEGRSPALFNSLLYLASNPDLIGPLGGDERAAARHYATEGSLEGRPTATFQPLLYTASYADLIVAFGSDADAALRHYVSVGASEGRTATGFDPLIYAASYPNLALAFGTDLDIGFAEHRVASFDPLIYIASYPDLITAFGTDSDAALNHYLTIGVGEPRAASGFDPLIYAASNPDVAAYYGTDARGALIHYIVRGFAEHRAATGFDPLIYIASYPDLITAFGTDSDAALNHYLTIGVGEPRAPSGFNPLIYAATHPDVAAYYGTDAHGALIHYIVHGFAEGRAATGFDPLIYAASYRDLALAFGTDADAALNHYLTVGLYEH
;
A
#
# COMPACT_ATOMS: atom_id res chain seq x y z
N MET A 1 34.99 -32.08 -32.39
CA MET A 1 33.69 -32.40 -31.78
C MET A 1 33.09 -31.11 -31.28
N LEU A 2 31.89 -30.75 -31.74
CA LEU A 2 31.20 -29.54 -31.31
C LEU A 2 30.89 -29.67 -29.81
N SER A 3 31.29 -28.69 -29.00
CA SER A 3 31.02 -28.65 -27.56
C SER A 3 29.53 -28.42 -27.31
N ARG A 4 28.84 -29.37 -26.68
CA ARG A 4 27.42 -29.25 -26.31
C ARG A 4 27.27 -29.11 -24.80
N ALA A 5 26.40 -28.19 -24.37
CA ALA A 5 26.02 -28.02 -22.97
C ALA A 5 25.01 -29.09 -22.53
N ALA A 6 24.78 -29.25 -21.22
CA ALA A 6 23.80 -30.21 -20.68
C ALA A 6 22.39 -30.03 -21.27
N SER A 7 21.99 -28.79 -21.55
CA SER A 7 20.70 -28.44 -22.16
C SER A 7 20.50 -29.00 -23.57
N ALA A 8 21.57 -29.45 -24.23
CA ALA A 8 21.48 -30.10 -25.54
C ALA A 8 21.12 -31.59 -25.44
N TYR A 9 21.13 -32.17 -24.24
CA TYR A 9 20.84 -33.58 -23.98
C TYR A 9 19.48 -33.70 -23.32
N PHE A 10 18.86 -34.88 -23.42
CA PHE A 10 17.68 -35.24 -22.67
C PHE A 10 17.98 -36.46 -21.81
N PHE A 11 17.61 -36.39 -20.53
CA PHE A 11 17.85 -37.44 -19.54
C PHE A 11 16.54 -38.07 -19.12
N VAL A 12 16.49 -39.41 -19.13
CA VAL A 12 15.35 -40.19 -18.63
C VAL A 12 15.84 -41.12 -17.53
N GLN A 13 15.29 -40.95 -16.32
CA GLN A 13 15.57 -41.88 -15.23
C GLN A 13 14.76 -43.17 -15.45
N THR A 14 15.45 -44.32 -15.42
CA THR A 14 14.83 -45.64 -15.54
C THR A 14 15.18 -46.50 -14.32
N GLN A 15 14.58 -47.69 -14.22
CA GLN A 15 14.90 -48.64 -13.14
C GLN A 15 16.35 -49.13 -13.18
N THR A 16 17.01 -49.07 -14.34
CA THR A 16 18.36 -49.62 -14.54
C THR A 16 19.46 -48.57 -14.63
N GLY A 17 19.11 -47.28 -14.59
CA GLY A 17 20.06 -46.17 -14.70
C GLY A 17 19.46 -44.97 -15.44
N TRP A 18 20.33 -44.08 -15.91
CA TRP A 18 19.94 -42.92 -16.70
C TRP A 18 20.11 -43.20 -18.18
N GLN A 19 19.06 -42.99 -18.95
CA GLN A 19 19.16 -42.92 -20.41
C GLN A 19 19.51 -41.48 -20.80
N VAL A 20 20.50 -41.32 -21.67
CA VAL A 20 20.95 -40.02 -22.19
C VAL A 20 20.75 -40.00 -23.69
N LEU A 21 20.01 -39.01 -24.17
CA LEU A 21 19.74 -38.78 -25.58
C LEU A 21 20.44 -37.49 -26.00
N ASP A 22 21.15 -37.51 -27.13
CA ASP A 22 21.88 -36.37 -27.69
C ASP A 22 21.33 -35.92 -29.06
N GLY A 23 20.22 -36.52 -29.48
CA GLY A 23 19.56 -36.30 -30.78
C GLY A 23 20.01 -37.28 -31.87
N ALA A 24 21.00 -38.14 -31.61
CA ALA A 24 21.30 -39.28 -32.45
C ALA A 24 20.29 -40.43 -32.23
N THR A 25 20.36 -41.45 -33.09
CA THR A 25 19.53 -42.66 -32.95
C THR A 25 19.97 -43.56 -31.79
N GLU A 26 21.20 -43.38 -31.31
CA GLU A 26 21.78 -44.12 -30.19
C GLU A 26 21.35 -43.49 -28.86
N VAL A 27 21.10 -44.34 -27.85
CA VAL A 27 20.73 -43.92 -26.50
C VAL A 27 21.76 -44.51 -25.54
N ASP A 28 22.50 -43.64 -24.85
CA ASP A 28 23.48 -44.06 -23.87
C ASP A 28 22.80 -44.44 -22.55
N THR A 29 23.31 -45.46 -21.86
CA THR A 29 22.85 -45.84 -20.51
C THR A 29 23.97 -45.67 -19.50
N LEU A 30 23.73 -44.81 -18.52
CA LEU A 30 24.65 -44.54 -17.42
C LEU A 30 24.16 -45.25 -16.15
N VAL A 31 25.00 -46.11 -15.59
CA VAL A 31 24.69 -46.91 -14.38
C VAL A 31 25.75 -46.62 -13.33
N SER A 32 25.32 -46.31 -12.10
CA SER A 32 26.22 -46.00 -10.97
C SER A 32 27.26 -44.92 -11.31
N VAL A 33 26.80 -43.82 -11.91
CA VAL A 33 27.62 -42.66 -12.27
C VAL A 33 27.28 -41.49 -11.35
N GLU A 34 28.26 -41.02 -10.58
CA GLU A 34 28.08 -39.90 -9.66
C GLU A 34 28.25 -38.54 -10.36
N ARG A 35 29.10 -38.45 -11.39
CA ARG A 35 29.38 -37.21 -12.13
C ARG A 35 29.51 -37.42 -13.62
N VAL A 36 29.00 -36.46 -14.38
CA VAL A 36 29.15 -36.38 -15.83
C VAL A 36 29.97 -35.14 -16.19
N SER A 37 30.76 -35.24 -17.27
CA SER A 37 31.62 -34.15 -17.74
C SER A 37 31.33 -33.85 -19.20
N PHE A 38 31.18 -32.58 -19.53
CA PHE A 38 30.90 -32.11 -20.88
C PHE A 38 32.16 -31.51 -21.50
N ALA A 39 32.26 -31.49 -22.84
CA ALA A 39 33.46 -31.07 -23.56
C ALA A 39 33.91 -29.61 -23.28
N GLY A 40 33.07 -28.79 -22.65
CA GLY A 40 33.41 -27.44 -22.16
C GLY A 40 34.09 -27.40 -20.78
N GLY A 41 34.45 -28.54 -20.20
CA GLY A 41 35.13 -28.63 -18.89
C GLY A 41 34.20 -28.57 -17.67
N ALA A 42 32.91 -28.30 -17.88
CA ALA A 42 31.90 -28.39 -16.84
C ALA A 42 31.70 -29.86 -16.43
N SER A 43 31.76 -30.12 -15.13
CA SER A 43 31.52 -31.43 -14.56
C SER A 43 30.66 -31.28 -13.31
N VAL A 44 29.51 -31.95 -13.32
CA VAL A 44 28.41 -31.83 -12.34
C VAL A 44 27.92 -33.23 -11.99
N ASP A 45 27.19 -33.36 -10.89
CA ASP A 45 26.51 -34.62 -10.60
C ASP A 45 25.41 -34.91 -11.63
N ILE A 46 25.08 -36.18 -11.83
CA ILE A 46 24.15 -36.61 -12.89
C ILE A 46 22.72 -36.07 -12.68
N ALA A 47 22.29 -35.86 -11.43
CA ALA A 47 20.97 -35.32 -11.13
C ALA A 47 20.90 -33.83 -11.51
N THR A 48 21.93 -33.05 -11.17
CA THR A 48 22.08 -31.65 -11.60
C THR A 48 22.20 -31.54 -13.11
N ALA A 49 22.91 -32.46 -13.78
CA ALA A 49 22.96 -32.50 -15.24
C ALA A 49 21.56 -32.72 -15.84
N ALA A 50 20.81 -33.69 -15.31
CA ALA A 50 19.44 -33.97 -15.72
C ALA A 50 18.50 -32.78 -15.47
N ALA A 51 18.62 -32.10 -14.33
CA ALA A 51 17.81 -30.93 -13.97
C ALA A 51 18.06 -29.70 -14.87
N ASN A 52 19.23 -29.64 -15.55
CA ASN A 52 19.59 -28.58 -16.50
C ASN A 52 19.49 -29.03 -17.97
N ALA A 53 19.04 -30.25 -18.21
CA ALA A 53 18.88 -30.84 -19.54
C ALA A 53 17.70 -30.25 -20.32
N PHE A 54 17.43 -30.73 -21.53
CA PHE A 54 16.21 -30.38 -22.26
C PHE A 54 14.95 -30.77 -21.47
N ASP A 55 13.97 -29.87 -21.37
CA ASP A 55 12.66 -30.17 -20.78
C ASP A 55 11.67 -30.61 -21.87
N ALA A 56 11.56 -31.92 -22.06
CA ALA A 56 10.65 -32.49 -23.05
C ALA A 56 9.17 -32.29 -22.67
N TYR A 57 8.84 -32.25 -21.38
CA TYR A 57 7.48 -32.02 -20.92
C TYR A 57 7.10 -30.55 -21.12
N GLY A 58 7.95 -29.61 -20.71
CA GLY A 58 7.75 -28.19 -20.99
C GLY A 58 7.60 -27.90 -22.49
N TYR A 59 8.45 -28.49 -23.33
CA TYR A 59 8.35 -28.36 -24.78
C TYR A 59 7.01 -28.88 -25.33
N MET A 60 6.60 -30.11 -25.01
CA MET A 60 5.34 -30.64 -25.54
C MET A 60 4.13 -29.88 -24.98
N SER A 61 4.17 -29.47 -23.71
CA SER A 61 3.09 -28.71 -23.06
C SER A 61 2.88 -27.32 -23.64
N GLY A 62 3.90 -26.74 -24.28
CA GLY A 62 3.78 -25.47 -24.99
C GLY A 62 3.03 -25.55 -26.31
N TYR A 63 2.86 -26.75 -26.89
CA TYR A 63 2.33 -26.94 -28.23
C TYR A 63 1.26 -28.04 -28.26
N PRO A 64 -0.01 -27.71 -28.52
CA PRO A 64 -1.11 -28.69 -28.51
C PRO A 64 -0.87 -29.90 -29.42
N ASP A 65 -0.31 -29.71 -30.60
CA ASP A 65 0.01 -30.78 -31.55
C ASP A 65 1.08 -31.74 -31.02
N LEU A 66 2.07 -31.23 -30.29
CA LEU A 66 3.12 -32.05 -29.67
C LEU A 66 2.61 -32.75 -28.42
N LEU A 67 1.76 -32.08 -27.63
CA LEU A 67 1.13 -32.69 -26.47
C LEU A 67 0.28 -33.90 -26.90
N ASP A 68 -0.51 -33.76 -27.96
CA ASP A 68 -1.33 -34.86 -28.50
C ASP A 68 -0.46 -36.01 -29.06
N ALA A 69 0.66 -35.68 -29.71
CA ALA A 69 1.52 -36.68 -30.33
C ALA A 69 2.48 -37.39 -29.34
N PHE A 70 2.91 -36.70 -28.27
CA PHE A 70 4.05 -37.11 -27.45
C PHE A 70 3.79 -37.19 -25.94
N ARG A 71 2.53 -37.05 -25.47
CA ARG A 71 2.13 -37.16 -24.06
C ARG A 71 2.88 -38.24 -23.26
N ASP A 72 2.90 -39.46 -23.79
CA ASP A 72 3.53 -40.64 -23.16
C ASP A 72 4.93 -40.94 -23.71
N ASN A 73 5.49 -40.04 -24.52
CA ASN A 73 6.74 -40.23 -25.26
C ASN A 73 7.62 -38.97 -25.26
N PRO A 74 8.18 -38.57 -24.09
CA PRO A 74 9.05 -37.39 -23.99
C PRO A 74 10.34 -37.52 -24.83
N ALA A 75 10.85 -38.74 -25.02
CA ALA A 75 11.96 -38.99 -25.96
C ALA A 75 11.58 -38.68 -27.42
N GLY A 76 10.32 -38.90 -27.80
CA GLY A 76 9.74 -38.49 -29.08
C GLY A 76 9.71 -36.97 -29.23
N ALA A 77 9.22 -36.24 -28.22
CA ALA A 77 9.21 -34.78 -28.22
C ALA A 77 10.62 -34.19 -28.36
N TYR A 78 11.61 -34.73 -27.63
CA TYR A 78 13.00 -34.32 -27.78
C TYR A 78 13.55 -34.57 -29.19
N ARG A 79 13.32 -35.77 -29.75
CA ARG A 79 13.74 -36.09 -31.13
C ARG A 79 13.08 -35.16 -32.16
N HIS A 80 11.80 -34.83 -31.97
CA HIS A 80 11.11 -33.86 -32.81
C HIS A 80 11.82 -32.49 -32.76
N PHE A 81 12.15 -32.00 -31.56
CA PHE A 81 12.85 -30.72 -31.41
C PHE A 81 14.19 -30.70 -32.17
N MET A 82 14.98 -31.77 -32.04
CA MET A 82 16.30 -31.87 -32.68
C MET A 82 16.22 -32.05 -34.20
N ALA A 83 15.20 -32.73 -34.72
CA ALA A 83 15.07 -33.03 -36.14
C ALA A 83 14.43 -31.88 -36.94
N VAL A 84 13.36 -31.29 -36.41
CA VAL A 84 12.54 -30.30 -37.14
C VAL A 84 12.13 -29.10 -36.29
N GLY A 85 11.93 -29.24 -34.98
CA GLY A 85 11.41 -28.16 -34.13
C GLY A 85 12.29 -26.91 -34.12
N GLN A 86 13.61 -27.06 -34.14
CA GLN A 86 14.54 -25.93 -34.28
C GLN A 86 14.42 -25.22 -35.64
N ALA A 87 14.27 -25.98 -36.72
CA ALA A 87 14.10 -25.42 -38.08
C ALA A 87 12.72 -24.75 -38.25
N GLU A 88 11.71 -25.24 -37.54
CA GLU A 88 10.37 -24.63 -37.45
C GLU A 88 10.34 -23.38 -36.55
N GLY A 89 11.42 -23.07 -35.83
CA GLY A 89 11.49 -21.95 -34.90
C GLY A 89 10.71 -22.16 -33.60
N ARG A 90 10.41 -23.41 -33.23
CA ARG A 90 9.73 -23.72 -31.96
C ARG A 90 10.64 -23.45 -30.76
N SER A 91 10.05 -22.95 -29.68
CA SER A 91 10.72 -22.69 -28.41
C SER A 91 10.44 -23.81 -27.40
N PRO A 92 11.47 -24.41 -26.77
CA PRO A 92 11.28 -25.42 -25.72
C PRO A 92 10.82 -24.85 -24.38
N ALA A 93 10.79 -23.52 -24.23
CA ALA A 93 10.46 -22.82 -22.99
C ALA A 93 9.13 -22.04 -23.09
N LEU A 94 8.20 -22.48 -23.95
CA LEU A 94 6.93 -21.78 -24.17
C LEU A 94 5.92 -22.01 -23.02
N PHE A 95 5.99 -23.16 -22.36
CA PHE A 95 5.11 -23.48 -21.22
C PHE A 95 5.61 -22.82 -19.94
N ASN A 96 4.77 -21.98 -19.30
CA ASN A 96 5.11 -21.34 -18.04
C ASN A 96 4.63 -22.21 -16.86
N SER A 97 5.54 -23.04 -16.36
CA SER A 97 5.25 -23.97 -15.26
C SER A 97 4.90 -23.29 -13.94
N LEU A 98 5.55 -22.16 -13.61
CA LEU A 98 5.25 -21.42 -12.39
C LEU A 98 3.86 -20.76 -12.45
N LEU A 99 3.47 -20.25 -13.62
CA LEU A 99 2.14 -19.70 -13.83
C LEU A 99 1.05 -20.79 -13.75
N TYR A 100 1.35 -21.98 -14.26
CA TYR A 100 0.48 -23.14 -14.10
C TYR A 100 0.30 -23.52 -12.63
N LEU A 101 1.39 -23.59 -11.84
CA LEU A 101 1.33 -23.83 -10.39
C LEU A 101 0.55 -22.73 -9.65
N ALA A 102 0.81 -21.46 -9.97
CA ALA A 102 0.10 -20.34 -9.35
C ALA A 102 -1.40 -20.32 -9.71
N SER A 103 -1.76 -20.80 -10.90
CA SER A 103 -3.15 -20.96 -11.35
C SER A 103 -3.84 -22.19 -10.74
N ASN A 104 -3.07 -23.12 -10.16
CA ASN A 104 -3.55 -24.34 -9.52
C ASN A 104 -2.87 -24.54 -8.15
N PRO A 105 -3.22 -23.71 -7.13
CA PRO A 105 -2.49 -23.69 -5.86
C PRO A 105 -2.46 -25.02 -5.10
N ASP A 106 -3.41 -25.92 -5.37
CA ASP A 106 -3.45 -27.27 -4.81
C ASP A 106 -2.22 -28.12 -5.20
N LEU A 107 -1.55 -27.79 -6.32
CA LEU A 107 -0.35 -28.46 -6.80
C LEU A 107 0.93 -27.98 -6.11
N ILE A 108 0.91 -26.82 -5.46
CA ILE A 108 2.10 -26.23 -4.81
C ILE A 108 2.56 -27.11 -3.63
N GLY A 109 1.64 -27.70 -2.87
CA GLY A 109 1.98 -28.63 -1.79
C GLY A 109 2.74 -29.88 -2.27
N PRO A 110 2.20 -30.67 -3.21
CA PRO A 110 2.85 -31.90 -3.69
C PRO A 110 4.03 -31.67 -4.64
N LEU A 111 4.02 -30.62 -5.46
CA LEU A 111 5.07 -30.38 -6.47
C LEU A 111 6.08 -29.31 -6.07
N GLY A 112 5.78 -28.47 -5.08
CA GLY A 112 6.59 -27.32 -4.72
C GLY A 112 6.72 -26.33 -5.89
N GLY A 113 7.90 -25.74 -6.03
CA GLY A 113 8.29 -24.92 -7.18
C GLY A 113 9.01 -25.68 -8.30
N ASP A 114 8.88 -27.01 -8.37
CA ASP A 114 9.54 -27.81 -9.41
C ASP A 114 8.82 -27.63 -10.76
N GLU A 115 9.41 -26.79 -11.62
CA GLU A 115 8.88 -26.46 -12.93
C GLU A 115 8.75 -27.67 -13.88
N ARG A 116 9.64 -28.66 -13.75
CA ARG A 116 9.60 -29.87 -14.60
C ARG A 116 8.55 -30.85 -14.11
N ALA A 117 8.39 -30.99 -12.80
CA ALA A 117 7.31 -31.76 -12.22
C ALA A 117 5.95 -31.16 -12.58
N ALA A 118 5.84 -29.83 -12.56
CA ALA A 118 4.65 -29.10 -13.00
C ALA A 118 4.34 -29.30 -14.49
N ALA A 119 5.35 -29.16 -15.37
CA ALA A 119 5.17 -29.43 -16.81
C ALA A 119 4.77 -30.89 -17.07
N ARG A 120 5.40 -31.84 -16.38
CA ARG A 120 5.03 -33.26 -16.46
C ARG A 120 3.60 -33.49 -16.00
N HIS A 121 3.20 -32.94 -14.86
CA HIS A 121 1.84 -33.06 -14.34
C HIS A 121 0.82 -32.50 -15.33
N TYR A 122 1.07 -31.31 -15.89
CA TYR A 122 0.18 -30.76 -16.91
C TYR A 122 0.08 -31.67 -18.14
N ALA A 123 1.21 -32.18 -18.64
CA ALA A 123 1.24 -33.05 -19.80
C ALA A 123 0.48 -34.37 -19.58
N THR A 124 0.65 -35.03 -18.43
CA THR A 124 0.08 -36.36 -18.18
C THR A 124 -1.34 -36.32 -17.63
N GLU A 125 -1.68 -35.32 -16.82
CA GLU A 125 -2.92 -35.26 -16.04
C GLU A 125 -3.67 -33.94 -16.25
N GLY A 126 -3.01 -32.81 -15.97
CA GLY A 126 -3.66 -31.50 -15.93
C GLY A 126 -4.37 -31.08 -17.21
N SER A 127 -3.84 -31.41 -18.39
CA SER A 127 -4.51 -31.13 -19.66
C SER A 127 -5.79 -31.96 -19.86
N LEU A 128 -5.83 -33.20 -19.35
CA LEU A 128 -6.99 -34.09 -19.45
C LEU A 128 -8.09 -33.67 -18.47
N GLU A 129 -7.68 -33.16 -17.32
CA GLU A 129 -8.56 -32.59 -16.30
C GLU A 129 -9.13 -31.22 -16.70
N GLY A 130 -8.59 -30.58 -17.74
CA GLY A 130 -8.98 -29.24 -18.15
C GLY A 130 -8.48 -28.14 -17.20
N ARG A 131 -7.38 -28.38 -16.48
CA ARG A 131 -6.82 -27.39 -15.55
C ARG A 131 -6.37 -26.13 -16.27
N PRO A 132 -6.67 -24.93 -15.74
CA PRO A 132 -6.23 -23.68 -16.33
C PRO A 132 -4.70 -23.55 -16.27
N THR A 133 -4.11 -22.92 -17.29
CA THR A 133 -2.65 -22.69 -17.36
C THR A 133 -2.24 -21.25 -17.07
N ALA A 134 -3.18 -20.31 -17.06
CA ALA A 134 -2.91 -18.88 -16.96
C ALA A 134 -4.09 -18.08 -16.39
N THR A 135 -4.57 -18.42 -15.18
CA THR A 135 -5.60 -17.63 -14.47
C THR A 135 -5.01 -16.73 -13.39
N PHE A 136 -3.83 -17.04 -12.86
CA PHE A 136 -3.13 -16.18 -11.92
C PHE A 136 -2.55 -14.94 -12.62
N GLN A 137 -2.64 -13.77 -11.99
CA GLN A 137 -2.16 -12.50 -12.53
C GLN A 137 -0.96 -11.99 -11.69
N PRO A 138 0.30 -12.27 -12.09
CA PRO A 138 1.48 -11.99 -11.27
C PRO A 138 1.71 -10.50 -10.99
N LEU A 139 1.39 -9.66 -11.97
CA LEU A 139 1.50 -8.22 -11.83
C LEU A 139 0.41 -7.65 -10.91
N LEU A 140 -0.81 -8.19 -10.98
CA LEU A 140 -1.90 -7.84 -10.06
C LEU A 140 -1.58 -8.28 -8.63
N TYR A 141 -0.99 -9.46 -8.49
CA TYR A 141 -0.46 -9.95 -7.23
C TYR A 141 0.60 -9.00 -6.66
N THR A 142 1.58 -8.59 -7.46
CA THR A 142 2.60 -7.62 -7.02
C THR A 142 1.96 -6.31 -6.58
N ALA A 143 1.02 -5.79 -7.37
CA ALA A 143 0.30 -4.55 -7.08
C ALA A 143 -0.62 -4.63 -5.85
N SER A 144 -1.01 -5.84 -5.42
CA SER A 144 -1.86 -6.03 -4.23
C SER A 144 -1.09 -5.88 -2.91
N TYR A 145 0.25 -5.81 -2.94
CA TYR A 145 1.09 -5.84 -1.74
C TYR A 145 2.28 -4.87 -1.85
N ALA A 146 2.33 -3.88 -0.94
CA ALA A 146 3.35 -2.83 -0.96
C ALA A 146 4.80 -3.36 -0.87
N ASP A 147 5.04 -4.41 -0.09
CA ASP A 147 6.34 -5.07 0.01
C ASP A 147 6.77 -5.70 -1.31
N LEU A 148 5.84 -6.29 -2.06
CA LEU A 148 6.12 -6.91 -3.35
C LEU A 148 6.35 -5.85 -4.44
N ILE A 149 5.65 -4.72 -4.40
CA ILE A 149 5.93 -3.57 -5.29
C ILE A 149 7.38 -3.11 -5.10
N VAL A 150 7.84 -2.99 -3.86
CA VAL A 150 9.23 -2.59 -3.56
C VAL A 150 10.23 -3.66 -4.00
N ALA A 151 9.92 -4.93 -3.76
CA ALA A 151 10.84 -6.03 -4.03
C ALA A 151 10.94 -6.39 -5.53
N PHE A 152 9.83 -6.37 -6.26
CA PHE A 152 9.73 -6.95 -7.61
C PHE A 152 9.33 -5.95 -8.69
N GLY A 153 8.67 -4.84 -8.35
CA GLY A 153 8.21 -3.87 -9.34
C GLY A 153 7.30 -4.51 -10.40
N SER A 154 7.75 -4.50 -11.66
CA SER A 154 7.05 -5.12 -12.80
C SER A 154 7.59 -6.51 -13.19
N ASP A 155 8.43 -7.14 -12.37
CA ASP A 155 8.97 -8.49 -12.63
C ASP A 155 7.93 -9.57 -12.29
N ALA A 156 7.14 -9.95 -13.31
CA ALA A 156 6.14 -11.00 -13.22
C ALA A 156 6.71 -12.38 -12.85
N ASP A 157 7.95 -12.67 -13.26
CA ASP A 157 8.59 -13.96 -12.99
C ASP A 157 9.05 -14.04 -11.52
N ALA A 158 9.56 -12.94 -10.96
CA ALA A 158 9.87 -12.84 -9.54
C ALA A 158 8.59 -12.97 -8.69
N ALA A 159 7.50 -12.34 -9.12
CA ALA A 159 6.20 -12.44 -8.47
C ALA A 159 5.66 -13.88 -8.46
N LEU A 160 5.76 -14.59 -9.58
CA LEU A 160 5.40 -16.01 -9.68
C LEU A 160 6.25 -16.89 -8.76
N ARG A 161 7.57 -16.71 -8.76
CA ARG A 161 8.48 -17.44 -7.87
C ARG A 161 8.13 -17.20 -6.40
N HIS A 162 7.84 -15.95 -6.02
CA HIS A 162 7.43 -15.61 -4.66
C HIS A 162 6.10 -16.26 -4.28
N TYR A 163 5.09 -16.17 -5.15
CA TYR A 163 3.78 -16.75 -4.88
C TYR A 163 3.87 -18.27 -4.66
N VAL A 164 4.56 -18.98 -5.54
CA VAL A 164 4.70 -20.45 -5.47
C VAL A 164 5.55 -20.89 -4.28
N SER A 165 6.59 -20.13 -3.90
CA SER A 165 7.48 -20.51 -2.80
C SER A 165 6.91 -20.21 -1.41
N VAL A 166 6.24 -19.06 -1.24
CA VAL A 166 5.77 -18.59 0.07
C VAL A 166 4.38 -17.96 0.02
N GLY A 167 4.07 -17.17 -1.01
CA GLY A 167 2.85 -16.36 -1.04
C GLY A 167 1.55 -17.14 -0.93
N ALA A 168 1.46 -18.33 -1.54
CA ALA A 168 0.30 -19.20 -1.41
C ALA A 168 0.14 -19.75 0.02
N SER A 169 1.25 -20.08 0.69
CA SER A 169 1.24 -20.57 2.09
C SER A 169 0.90 -19.46 3.10
N GLU A 170 1.23 -18.21 2.78
CA GLU A 170 0.84 -17.02 3.54
C GLU A 170 -0.63 -16.65 3.34
N GLY A 171 -1.34 -17.30 2.41
CA GLY A 171 -2.73 -17.00 2.08
C GLY A 171 -2.91 -15.72 1.26
N ARG A 172 -1.86 -15.24 0.57
CA ARG A 172 -1.97 -14.05 -0.29
C ARG A 172 -2.79 -14.33 -1.56
N THR A 173 -3.45 -13.31 -2.10
CA THR A 173 -4.28 -13.40 -3.32
C THR A 173 -3.99 -12.26 -4.30
N ALA A 174 -4.25 -12.49 -5.59
CA ALA A 174 -4.11 -11.50 -6.66
C ALA A 174 -5.43 -10.74 -6.89
N THR A 175 -6.02 -10.15 -5.85
CA THR A 175 -7.38 -9.55 -5.92
C THR A 175 -7.50 -8.19 -5.23
N GLY A 176 -6.41 -7.65 -4.67
CA GLY A 176 -6.45 -6.47 -3.79
C GLY A 176 -6.21 -5.12 -4.47
N PHE A 177 -5.90 -5.10 -5.77
CA PHE A 177 -5.56 -3.88 -6.49
C PHE A 177 -6.76 -3.33 -7.26
N ASP A 178 -7.18 -2.12 -6.88
CA ASP A 178 -8.14 -1.30 -7.63
C ASP A 178 -7.35 -0.28 -8.47
N PRO A 179 -7.31 -0.46 -9.80
CA PRO A 179 -6.56 0.43 -10.68
C PRO A 179 -7.07 1.88 -10.70
N LEU A 180 -8.36 2.10 -10.40
CA LEU A 180 -8.96 3.44 -10.36
C LEU A 180 -8.56 4.18 -9.08
N ILE A 181 -8.51 3.49 -7.93
CA ILE A 181 -7.97 4.06 -6.67
C ILE A 181 -6.50 4.43 -6.83
N TYR A 182 -5.73 3.60 -7.54
CA TYR A 182 -4.34 3.91 -7.86
C TYR A 182 -4.22 5.18 -8.71
N ALA A 183 -4.99 5.29 -9.81
CA ALA A 183 -4.99 6.49 -10.66
C ALA A 183 -5.42 7.77 -9.90
N ALA A 184 -6.43 7.67 -9.03
CA ALA A 184 -6.89 8.78 -8.19
C ALA A 184 -5.86 9.21 -7.14
N SER A 185 -5.00 8.29 -6.70
CA SER A 185 -3.91 8.58 -5.77
C SER A 185 -2.74 9.34 -6.42
N TYR A 186 -2.66 9.36 -7.77
CA TYR A 186 -1.60 10.04 -8.53
C TYR A 186 -2.20 10.93 -9.63
N PRO A 187 -2.71 12.13 -9.28
CA PRO A 187 -3.39 13.03 -10.22
C PRO A 187 -2.52 13.42 -11.42
N ASN A 188 -1.19 13.44 -11.25
CA ASN A 188 -0.21 13.67 -12.30
C ASN A 188 -0.13 12.56 -13.36
N LEU A 189 -0.43 11.30 -13.02
CA LEU A 189 -0.58 10.21 -13.98
C LEU A 189 -1.94 10.27 -14.69
N ALA A 190 -3.02 10.57 -13.95
CA ALA A 190 -4.37 10.73 -14.52
C ALA A 190 -4.44 11.83 -15.59
N LEU A 191 -3.75 12.96 -15.35
CA LEU A 191 -3.60 14.07 -16.31
C LEU A 191 -2.71 13.74 -17.53
N ALA A 192 -1.80 12.76 -17.41
CA ALA A 192 -0.86 12.39 -18.47
C ALA A 192 -1.35 11.23 -19.36
N PHE A 193 -2.20 10.34 -18.85
CA PHE A 193 -2.55 9.07 -19.53
C PHE A 193 -4.06 8.78 -19.67
N GLY A 194 -4.96 9.58 -19.09
CA GLY A 194 -6.41 9.35 -19.17
C GLY A 194 -6.88 8.10 -18.40
N THR A 195 -8.02 7.51 -18.80
CA THR A 195 -8.60 6.29 -18.20
C THR A 195 -8.10 4.98 -18.82
N ASP A 196 -7.07 5.04 -19.68
CA ASP A 196 -6.53 3.86 -20.36
C ASP A 196 -5.46 3.19 -19.48
N LEU A 197 -5.84 2.05 -18.92
CA LEU A 197 -5.38 1.54 -17.64
C LEU A 197 -4.17 0.59 -17.75
N ASP A 198 -3.18 0.92 -18.58
CA ASP A 198 -2.04 0.01 -18.82
C ASP A 198 -0.68 0.56 -18.36
N ILE A 199 -0.56 1.82 -17.93
CA ILE A 199 0.76 2.39 -17.64
C ILE A 199 0.77 3.32 -16.42
N GLY A 200 0.74 2.69 -15.23
CA GLY A 200 1.21 3.29 -13.97
C GLY A 200 2.35 2.51 -13.31
N PHE A 201 2.95 1.57 -14.04
CA PHE A 201 3.67 0.41 -13.50
C PHE A 201 5.11 0.67 -12.98
N ALA A 202 5.58 1.92 -12.90
CA ALA A 202 7.02 2.20 -12.78
C ALA A 202 7.50 3.01 -11.55
N GLU A 203 6.66 3.43 -10.60
CA GLU A 203 7.09 4.44 -9.61
C GLU A 203 7.04 4.07 -8.11
N HIS A 204 6.85 2.82 -7.70
CA HIS A 204 6.93 2.42 -6.28
C HIS A 204 6.08 3.28 -5.30
N ARG A 205 4.91 3.77 -5.72
CA ARG A 205 4.07 4.64 -4.88
C ARG A 205 2.91 3.87 -4.22
N VAL A 206 2.57 4.21 -2.97
CA VAL A 206 1.44 3.67 -2.17
C VAL A 206 0.16 4.46 -2.42
N ALA A 207 -0.90 3.81 -2.93
CA ALA A 207 -2.19 4.46 -3.21
C ALA A 207 -2.84 5.01 -1.92
N SER A 208 -3.27 6.27 -1.93
CA SER A 208 -3.71 7.02 -0.74
C SER A 208 -5.05 7.76 -0.91
N PHE A 209 -5.83 7.48 -1.96
CA PHE A 209 -7.14 8.09 -2.17
C PHE A 209 -8.25 7.28 -1.48
N ASP A 210 -8.96 7.90 -0.51
CA ASP A 210 -10.20 7.36 0.05
C ASP A 210 -11.41 8.14 -0.51
N PRO A 211 -12.25 7.51 -1.35
CA PRO A 211 -13.42 8.16 -1.94
C PRO A 211 -14.40 8.73 -0.92
N LEU A 212 -14.54 8.11 0.25
CA LEU A 212 -15.46 8.62 1.27
C LEU A 212 -14.88 9.84 2.00
N ILE A 213 -13.56 9.91 2.21
CA ILE A 213 -12.92 11.12 2.73
C ILE A 213 -13.08 12.27 1.74
N TYR A 214 -12.92 12.00 0.44
CA TYR A 214 -13.18 12.97 -0.61
C TYR A 214 -14.63 13.47 -0.55
N ILE A 215 -15.62 12.56 -0.45
CA ILE A 215 -17.02 12.96 -0.27
C ILE A 215 -17.20 13.81 0.99
N ALA A 216 -16.73 13.35 2.15
CA ALA A 216 -16.91 14.04 3.43
C ALA A 216 -16.24 15.41 3.49
N SER A 217 -15.22 15.64 2.65
CA SER A 217 -14.54 16.94 2.56
C SER A 217 -15.38 18.01 1.84
N TYR A 218 -16.46 17.62 1.14
CA TYR A 218 -17.21 18.51 0.26
C TYR A 218 -18.74 18.36 0.39
N PRO A 219 -19.45 19.38 0.93
CA PRO A 219 -20.91 19.37 1.13
C PRO A 219 -21.75 18.98 -0.11
N ASP A 220 -21.33 19.43 -1.29
CA ASP A 220 -21.99 19.12 -2.56
C ASP A 220 -21.82 17.65 -2.95
N LEU A 221 -20.67 17.04 -2.67
CA LEU A 221 -20.42 15.62 -2.93
C LEU A 221 -21.17 14.73 -1.94
N ILE A 222 -21.29 15.13 -0.67
CA ILE A 222 -22.15 14.44 0.31
C ILE A 222 -23.58 14.39 -0.21
N THR A 223 -24.07 15.53 -0.70
CA THR A 223 -25.44 15.64 -1.23
C THR A 223 -25.64 14.84 -2.51
N ALA A 224 -24.64 14.82 -3.40
CA ALA A 224 -24.74 14.16 -4.70
C ALA A 224 -24.55 12.63 -4.64
N PHE A 225 -23.60 12.16 -3.83
CA PHE A 225 -23.13 10.77 -3.84
C PHE A 225 -23.41 10.01 -2.54
N GLY A 226 -23.61 10.71 -1.42
CA GLY A 226 -23.74 10.05 -0.12
C GLY A 226 -22.53 9.15 0.17
N THR A 227 -22.76 7.84 0.34
CA THR A 227 -21.67 6.87 0.57
C THR A 227 -21.27 6.11 -0.70
N ASP A 228 -21.68 6.57 -1.89
CA ASP A 228 -21.31 5.94 -3.17
C ASP A 228 -19.84 6.28 -3.53
N SER A 229 -18.95 5.35 -3.16
CA SER A 229 -17.51 5.47 -3.41
C SER A 229 -17.16 5.44 -4.89
N ASP A 230 -17.92 4.70 -5.70
CA ASP A 230 -17.63 4.52 -7.12
C ASP A 230 -17.99 5.79 -7.90
N ALA A 231 -19.13 6.40 -7.56
CA ALA A 231 -19.53 7.69 -8.10
C ALA A 231 -18.52 8.80 -7.74
N ALA A 232 -18.06 8.82 -6.50
CA ALA A 232 -17.07 9.79 -6.04
C ALA A 232 -15.70 9.62 -6.71
N LEU A 233 -15.26 8.38 -6.90
CA LEU A 233 -14.04 8.05 -7.61
C LEU A 233 -14.11 8.46 -9.08
N ASN A 234 -15.22 8.13 -9.76
CA ASN A 234 -15.46 8.56 -11.14
C ASN A 234 -15.51 10.09 -11.26
N HIS A 235 -16.17 10.78 -10.32
CA HIS A 235 -16.19 12.24 -10.27
C HIS A 235 -14.77 12.81 -10.12
N TYR A 236 -13.98 12.28 -9.18
CA TYR A 236 -12.62 12.76 -8.96
C TYR A 236 -11.77 12.61 -10.23
N LEU A 237 -11.81 11.44 -10.87
CA LEU A 237 -11.01 11.16 -12.07
C LEU A 237 -11.43 11.98 -13.31
N THR A 238 -12.71 12.33 -13.45
CA THR A 238 -13.22 13.02 -14.65
C THR A 238 -13.30 14.54 -14.50
N ILE A 239 -13.52 15.04 -13.29
CA ILE A 239 -13.78 16.45 -12.99
C ILE A 239 -12.84 16.93 -11.87
N GLY A 240 -12.82 16.23 -10.73
CA GLY A 240 -12.17 16.68 -9.50
C GLY A 240 -10.65 16.87 -9.57
N VAL A 241 -9.93 16.11 -10.42
CA VAL A 241 -8.48 16.26 -10.65
C VAL A 241 -8.13 17.63 -11.24
N GLY A 242 -9.04 18.24 -12.01
CA GLY A 242 -8.87 19.57 -12.59
C GLY A 242 -9.34 20.72 -11.69
N GLU A 243 -9.97 20.41 -10.56
CA GLU A 243 -10.47 21.40 -9.60
C GLU A 243 -9.45 21.65 -8.48
N PRO A 244 -9.43 22.83 -7.83
CA PRO A 244 -8.59 23.09 -6.66
C PRO A 244 -9.11 22.38 -5.39
N ARG A 245 -9.70 21.18 -5.53
CA ARG A 245 -10.20 20.38 -4.41
C ARG A 245 -9.09 19.46 -3.90
N ALA A 246 -8.69 19.62 -2.65
CA ALA A 246 -7.85 18.66 -1.96
C ALA A 246 -8.60 17.33 -1.74
N ALA A 247 -7.97 16.20 -2.07
CA ALA A 247 -8.55 14.87 -1.79
C ALA A 247 -8.55 14.50 -0.29
N SER A 248 -8.00 15.35 0.58
CA SER A 248 -7.90 15.17 2.02
C SER A 248 -8.21 16.49 2.72
N GLY A 249 -9.31 16.52 3.48
CA GLY A 249 -9.70 17.68 4.28
C GLY A 249 -10.58 17.32 5.48
N PHE A 250 -11.25 16.17 5.43
CA PHE A 250 -12.02 15.62 6.53
C PHE A 250 -11.22 14.59 7.31
N ASP A 251 -11.12 14.76 8.63
CA ASP A 251 -10.58 13.77 9.56
C ASP A 251 -11.71 13.16 10.39
N PRO A 252 -12.02 11.85 10.21
CA PRO A 252 -13.12 11.20 10.92
C PRO A 252 -12.94 11.12 12.44
N LEU A 253 -11.70 11.01 12.91
CA LEU A 253 -11.39 10.90 14.34
C LEU A 253 -11.45 12.26 15.02
N ILE A 254 -11.03 13.33 14.33
CA ILE A 254 -11.27 14.70 14.80
C ILE A 254 -12.77 15.02 14.82
N TYR A 255 -13.52 14.60 13.80
CA TYR A 255 -14.98 14.71 13.81
C TYR A 255 -15.59 13.98 15.01
N ALA A 256 -15.18 12.73 15.26
CA ALA A 256 -15.64 11.97 16.43
C ALA A 256 -15.30 12.74 17.72
N ALA A 257 -14.06 13.17 17.90
CA ALA A 257 -13.62 13.88 19.10
C ALA A 257 -14.31 15.24 19.30
N SER A 258 -14.71 15.90 18.22
CA SER A 258 -15.46 17.16 18.25
C SER A 258 -16.93 16.98 18.67
N ASN A 259 -17.44 15.74 18.66
CA ASN A 259 -18.83 15.41 19.00
C ASN A 259 -18.87 14.31 20.08
N PRO A 260 -19.01 14.65 21.37
CA PRO A 260 -18.82 13.70 22.48
C PRO A 260 -19.68 12.43 22.41
N ASP A 261 -20.90 12.50 21.86
CA ASP A 261 -21.76 11.34 21.67
C ASP A 261 -21.27 10.42 20.52
N VAL A 262 -20.69 10.98 19.46
CA VAL A 262 -20.03 10.23 18.38
C VAL A 262 -18.78 9.55 18.92
N ALA A 263 -17.95 10.28 19.68
CA ALA A 263 -16.78 9.70 20.32
C ALA A 263 -17.14 8.57 21.29
N ALA A 264 -18.19 8.75 22.11
CA ALA A 264 -18.65 7.72 23.04
C ALA A 264 -19.16 6.44 22.34
N TYR A 265 -19.68 6.56 21.11
CA TYR A 265 -20.19 5.41 20.36
C TYR A 265 -19.12 4.74 19.48
N TYR A 266 -18.37 5.52 18.71
CA TYR A 266 -17.40 5.01 17.72
C TYR A 266 -15.98 4.92 18.26
N GLY A 267 -15.62 5.73 19.27
CA GLY A 267 -14.24 5.81 19.77
C GLY A 267 -13.24 6.05 18.64
N THR A 268 -12.33 5.09 18.45
CA THR A 268 -11.30 5.12 17.41
C THR A 268 -11.71 4.48 16.08
N ASP A 269 -12.99 4.11 15.90
CA ASP A 269 -13.52 3.62 14.62
C ASP A 269 -13.69 4.78 13.62
N ALA A 270 -12.60 5.12 12.93
CA ALA A 270 -12.57 6.16 11.92
C ALA A 270 -13.57 5.90 10.78
N ARG A 271 -13.77 4.63 10.38
CA ARG A 271 -14.67 4.30 9.26
C ARG A 271 -16.14 4.47 9.67
N GLY A 272 -16.51 4.04 10.88
CA GLY A 272 -17.83 4.28 11.45
C GLY A 272 -18.13 5.77 11.60
N ALA A 273 -17.20 6.55 12.16
CA ALA A 273 -17.35 7.99 12.31
C ALA A 273 -17.49 8.72 10.96
N LEU A 274 -16.71 8.32 9.94
CA LEU A 274 -16.80 8.85 8.59
C LEU A 274 -18.17 8.61 7.96
N ILE A 275 -18.64 7.37 7.99
CA ILE A 275 -19.96 7.00 7.46
C ILE A 275 -21.06 7.74 8.23
N HIS A 276 -20.94 7.87 9.56
CA HIS A 276 -21.89 8.62 10.37
C HIS A 276 -21.98 10.09 9.94
N TYR A 277 -20.84 10.74 9.71
CA TYR A 277 -20.83 12.13 9.24
C TYR A 277 -21.57 12.30 7.92
N ILE A 278 -21.24 11.47 6.92
CA ILE A 278 -21.84 11.53 5.58
C ILE A 278 -23.35 11.27 5.65
N VAL A 279 -23.79 10.25 6.40
CA VAL A 279 -25.19 9.81 6.42
C VAL A 279 -26.07 10.69 7.32
N ARG A 280 -25.53 11.23 8.41
CA ARG A 280 -26.31 11.99 9.41
C ARG A 280 -25.65 13.28 9.87
N GLY A 281 -24.39 13.22 10.25
CA GLY A 281 -23.69 14.34 10.88
C GLY A 281 -23.73 15.63 10.06
N PHE A 282 -23.61 15.54 8.74
CA PHE A 282 -23.72 16.67 7.83
C PHE A 282 -25.11 17.30 7.84
N ALA A 283 -26.17 16.49 7.73
CA ALA A 283 -27.56 16.97 7.76
C ALA A 283 -27.98 17.51 9.14
N GLU A 284 -27.36 17.01 10.21
CA GLU A 284 -27.52 17.50 11.59
C GLU A 284 -26.69 18.76 11.88
N HIS A 285 -25.91 19.26 10.92
CA HIS A 285 -24.99 20.39 11.07
C HIS A 285 -23.96 20.20 12.19
N ARG A 286 -23.50 18.96 12.39
CA ARG A 286 -22.46 18.67 13.38
C ARG A 286 -21.13 19.26 12.97
N ALA A 287 -20.37 19.71 13.97
CA ALA A 287 -19.05 20.28 13.76
C ALA A 287 -18.07 19.17 13.31
N ALA A 288 -17.50 19.32 12.11
CA ALA A 288 -16.47 18.41 11.58
C ALA A 288 -15.10 18.61 12.26
N THR A 289 -14.90 19.79 12.84
CA THR A 289 -13.70 20.22 13.57
C THR A 289 -14.11 20.88 14.88
N GLY A 290 -13.16 21.09 15.78
CA GLY A 290 -13.40 21.76 17.07
C GLY A 290 -12.63 21.12 18.22
N PHE A 291 -12.23 19.86 18.07
CA PHE A 291 -11.23 19.23 18.92
C PHE A 291 -9.83 19.51 18.35
N ASP A 292 -8.96 20.09 19.19
CA ASP A 292 -7.54 20.25 18.91
C ASP A 292 -6.73 19.42 19.92
N PRO A 293 -6.04 18.35 19.48
CA PRO A 293 -5.30 17.48 20.40
C PRO A 293 -4.19 18.20 21.17
N LEU A 294 -3.54 19.20 20.59
CA LEU A 294 -2.46 19.94 21.26
C LEU A 294 -3.02 20.90 22.31
N ILE A 295 -4.18 21.52 22.06
CA ILE A 295 -4.90 22.30 23.09
C ILE A 295 -5.33 21.39 24.23
N TYR A 296 -5.82 20.18 23.92
CA TYR A 296 -6.16 19.19 24.94
C TYR A 296 -4.93 18.83 25.78
N ILE A 297 -3.77 18.57 25.17
CA ILE A 297 -2.53 18.34 25.90
C ILE A 297 -2.17 19.55 26.78
N ALA A 298 -2.10 20.75 26.22
CA ALA A 298 -1.71 21.95 26.94
C ALA A 298 -2.64 22.32 28.11
N SER A 299 -3.89 21.84 28.07
CA SER A 299 -4.86 22.04 29.14
C SER A 299 -4.56 21.21 30.40
N TYR A 300 -3.72 20.18 30.31
CA TYR A 300 -3.51 19.20 31.37
C TYR A 300 -2.02 18.84 31.57
N PRO A 301 -1.41 19.20 32.72
CA PRO A 301 -0.01 18.90 33.03
C PRO A 301 0.41 17.43 32.88
N ASP A 302 -0.47 16.49 33.23
CA ASP A 302 -0.23 15.05 33.08
C ASP A 302 -0.17 14.63 31.61
N LEU A 303 -1.00 15.23 30.74
CA LEU A 303 -0.96 14.97 29.30
C LEU A 303 0.28 15.56 28.64
N ILE A 304 0.71 16.76 29.06
CA ILE A 304 2.00 17.34 28.61
C ILE A 304 3.15 16.39 28.95
N THR A 305 3.15 15.87 30.17
CA THR A 305 4.19 14.93 30.64
C THR A 305 4.14 13.60 29.91
N ALA A 306 2.94 13.09 29.61
CA ALA A 306 2.75 11.78 28.99
C ALA A 306 3.00 11.80 27.46
N PHE A 307 2.55 12.84 26.76
CA PHE A 307 2.47 12.86 25.30
C PHE A 307 3.34 13.95 24.66
N GLY A 308 3.74 14.99 25.38
CA GLY A 308 4.45 16.11 24.78
C GLY A 308 3.64 16.74 23.64
N THR A 309 4.18 16.75 22.43
CA THR A 309 3.47 17.28 21.23
C THR A 309 2.86 16.18 20.36
N ASP A 310 2.74 14.95 20.86
CA ASP A 310 2.13 13.83 20.14
C ASP A 310 0.59 13.98 20.09
N SER A 311 0.11 14.61 19.01
CA SER A 311 -1.32 14.84 18.77
C SER A 311 -2.11 13.54 18.59
N ASP A 312 -1.50 12.51 18.01
CA ASP A 312 -2.17 11.24 17.71
C ASP A 312 -2.40 10.47 19.01
N ALA A 313 -1.40 10.44 19.90
CA ALA A 313 -1.53 9.84 21.23
C ALA A 313 -2.61 10.55 22.06
N ALA A 314 -2.68 11.89 22.00
CA ALA A 314 -3.69 12.66 22.72
C ALA A 314 -5.10 12.47 22.16
N LEU A 315 -5.26 12.42 20.83
CA LEU A 315 -6.53 12.11 20.17
C LEU A 315 -7.00 10.70 20.55
N ASN A 316 -6.11 9.71 20.48
CA ASN A 316 -6.41 8.35 20.90
C ASN A 316 -6.79 8.27 22.38
N HIS A 317 -6.07 8.95 23.27
CA HIS A 317 -6.41 9.04 24.69
C HIS A 317 -7.82 9.60 24.89
N TYR A 318 -8.14 10.71 24.22
CA TYR A 318 -9.45 11.33 24.34
C TYR A 318 -10.57 10.37 23.89
N LEU A 319 -10.43 9.77 22.72
CA LEU A 319 -11.43 8.87 22.13
C LEU A 319 -11.62 7.55 22.91
N THR A 320 -10.60 7.09 23.64
CA THR A 320 -10.65 5.82 24.38
C THR A 320 -11.04 5.98 25.85
N ILE A 321 -10.60 7.07 26.48
CA ILE A 321 -10.73 7.29 27.93
C ILE A 321 -11.27 8.70 28.22
N GLY A 322 -10.66 9.73 27.62
CA GLY A 322 -10.89 11.14 27.99
C GLY A 322 -12.32 11.64 27.82
N VAL A 323 -13.11 11.09 26.88
CA VAL A 323 -14.55 11.41 26.71
C VAL A 323 -15.37 11.09 27.97
N GLY A 324 -14.98 10.07 28.74
CA GLY A 324 -15.63 9.70 29.99
C GLY A 324 -15.11 10.45 31.22
N GLU A 325 -14.05 11.24 31.07
CA GLU A 325 -13.45 12.00 32.16
C GLU A 325 -14.10 13.39 32.29
N PRO A 326 -14.10 14.00 33.49
CA PRO A 326 -14.60 15.37 33.69
C PRO A 326 -13.62 16.44 33.17
N ARG A 327 -12.92 16.16 32.07
CA ARG A 327 -11.91 17.05 31.45
C ARG A 327 -12.53 17.78 30.26
N ALA A 328 -12.48 19.12 30.28
CA ALA A 328 -12.78 19.93 29.10
C ALA A 328 -11.58 19.97 28.13
N PRO A 329 -11.76 19.69 26.83
CA PRO A 329 -10.64 19.61 25.88
C PRO A 329 -10.14 20.96 25.33
N SER A 330 -10.61 22.09 25.86
CA SER A 330 -10.41 23.44 25.31
C SER A 330 -9.94 24.48 26.35
N GLY A 331 -9.26 24.05 27.41
CA GLY A 331 -8.91 24.91 28.56
C GLY A 331 -7.73 25.86 28.33
N PHE A 332 -6.90 25.62 27.32
CA PHE A 332 -5.69 26.41 27.05
C PHE A 332 -5.90 27.41 25.91
N ASN A 333 -5.52 28.67 26.11
CA ASN A 333 -5.50 29.70 25.06
C ASN A 333 -4.04 30.11 24.75
N PRO A 334 -3.49 29.74 23.58
CA PRO A 334 -2.11 30.02 23.24
C PRO A 334 -1.77 31.51 23.13
N LEU A 335 -2.71 32.33 22.66
CA LEU A 335 -2.49 33.77 22.49
C LEU A 335 -2.52 34.51 23.83
N ILE A 336 -3.34 34.05 24.78
CA ILE A 336 -3.29 34.54 26.16
C ILE A 336 -1.96 34.16 26.82
N TYR A 337 -1.49 32.92 26.62
CA TYR A 337 -0.18 32.50 27.09
C TYR A 337 0.95 33.36 26.51
N ALA A 338 0.92 33.62 25.20
CA ALA A 338 1.87 34.50 24.53
C ALA A 338 1.83 35.92 25.11
N ALA A 339 0.64 36.52 25.22
CA ALA A 339 0.47 37.87 25.77
C ALA A 339 0.86 37.99 27.25
N THR A 340 0.80 36.89 28.00
CA THR A 340 1.25 36.84 29.40
C THR A 340 2.78 36.93 29.50
N HIS A 341 3.52 36.57 28.44
CA HIS A 341 4.98 36.52 28.43
C HIS A 341 5.56 37.37 27.30
N PRO A 342 6.06 38.59 27.59
CA PRO A 342 6.51 39.53 26.56
C PRO A 342 7.57 38.97 25.60
N ASP A 343 8.43 38.05 26.05
CA ASP A 343 9.41 37.38 25.19
C ASP A 343 8.77 36.41 24.18
N VAL A 344 7.74 35.67 24.61
CA VAL A 344 6.94 34.79 23.74
C VAL A 344 6.12 35.63 22.76
N ALA A 345 5.46 36.68 23.24
CA ALA A 345 4.72 37.63 22.39
C ALA A 345 5.63 38.31 21.35
N ALA A 346 6.85 38.72 21.72
CA ALA A 346 7.79 39.33 20.80
C ALA A 346 8.23 38.39 19.67
N TYR A 347 8.32 37.08 19.95
CA TYR A 347 8.75 36.10 18.96
C TYR A 347 7.59 35.57 18.11
N TYR A 348 6.48 35.18 18.72
CA TYR A 348 5.36 34.53 18.05
C TYR A 348 4.24 35.48 17.64
N GLY A 349 4.07 36.62 18.33
CA GLY A 349 2.97 37.54 18.09
C GLY A 349 1.62 36.82 18.14
N THR A 350 0.92 36.79 17.00
CA THR A 350 -0.39 36.14 16.83
C THR A 350 -0.31 34.70 16.31
N ASP A 351 0.88 34.10 16.23
CA ASP A 351 1.06 32.68 15.90
C ASP A 351 0.66 31.80 17.09
N ALA A 352 -0.63 31.49 17.17
CA ALA A 352 -1.20 30.65 18.22
C ALA A 352 -0.58 29.24 18.23
N HIS A 353 -0.26 28.66 17.06
CA HIS A 353 0.30 27.32 16.99
C HIS A 353 1.73 27.29 17.51
N GLY A 354 2.56 28.26 17.11
CA GLY A 354 3.92 28.40 17.65
C GLY A 354 3.93 28.62 19.16
N ALA A 355 3.06 29.49 19.68
CA ALA A 355 2.91 29.73 21.12
C ALA A 355 2.45 28.48 21.89
N LEU A 356 1.54 27.69 21.31
CA LEU A 356 1.07 26.43 21.88
C LEU A 356 2.20 25.41 22.01
N ILE A 357 2.95 25.18 20.93
CA ILE A 357 4.11 24.27 20.93
C ILE A 357 5.16 24.75 21.93
N HIS A 358 5.44 26.06 21.98
CA HIS A 358 6.38 26.62 22.95
C HIS A 358 5.97 26.32 24.39
N TYR A 359 4.69 26.47 24.74
CA TYR A 359 4.22 26.16 26.09
C TYR A 359 4.43 24.67 26.42
N ILE A 360 4.04 23.76 25.53
CA ILE A 360 4.16 22.31 25.75
C ILE A 360 5.62 21.89 25.90
N VAL A 361 6.51 22.40 25.03
CA VAL A 361 7.92 21.97 24.96
C VAL A 361 8.80 22.65 26.02
N HIS A 362 8.55 23.93 26.32
CA HIS A 362 9.40 24.74 27.19
C HIS A 362 8.63 25.36 28.36
N GLY A 363 7.56 26.09 28.06
CA GLY A 363 6.85 26.93 29.05
C GLY A 363 6.39 26.16 30.28
N PHE A 364 5.87 24.95 30.10
CA PHE A 364 5.44 24.09 31.21
C PHE A 364 6.61 23.68 32.12
N ALA A 365 7.73 23.24 31.55
CA ALA A 365 8.91 22.83 32.31
C ALA A 365 9.60 24.01 33.02
N GLU A 366 9.51 25.20 32.43
CA GLU A 366 9.98 26.47 33.02
C GLU A 366 9.06 27.01 34.13
N GLY A 367 7.87 26.42 34.31
CA GLY A 367 6.87 26.88 35.28
C GLY A 367 6.17 28.19 34.90
N ARG A 368 6.12 28.51 33.59
CA ARG A 368 5.45 29.71 33.07
C ARG A 368 3.94 29.64 33.26
N ALA A 369 3.32 30.77 33.61
CA ALA A 369 1.89 30.83 33.87
C ALA A 369 1.06 30.79 32.56
N ALA A 370 0.23 29.77 32.37
CA ALA A 370 -0.60 29.64 31.16
C ALA A 370 -1.57 30.82 30.93
N THR A 371 -1.92 31.56 31.99
CA THR A 371 -2.80 32.72 31.98
C THR A 371 -2.22 33.85 32.83
N GLY A 372 -2.68 35.08 32.61
CA GLY A 372 -2.24 36.25 33.37
C GLY A 372 -2.50 37.56 32.66
N PHE A 373 -2.52 37.54 31.32
CA PHE A 373 -2.99 38.66 30.51
C PHE A 373 -4.52 38.68 30.41
N ASP A 374 -5.13 39.83 30.67
CA ASP A 374 -6.56 40.09 30.47
C ASP A 374 -6.72 41.17 29.39
N PRO A 375 -7.23 40.80 28.20
CA PRO A 375 -7.38 41.73 27.09
C PRO A 375 -8.34 42.89 27.37
N LEU A 376 -9.37 42.67 28.19
CA LEU A 376 -10.36 43.71 28.51
C LEU A 376 -9.81 44.69 29.53
N ILE A 377 -9.00 44.23 30.49
CA ILE A 377 -8.26 45.13 31.39
C ILE A 377 -7.25 45.95 30.58
N TYR A 378 -6.55 45.33 29.63
CA TYR A 378 -5.66 46.04 28.71
C TYR A 378 -6.42 47.13 27.93
N ALA A 379 -7.52 46.80 27.26
CA ALA A 379 -8.32 47.77 26.52
C ALA A 379 -8.86 48.89 27.43
N ALA A 380 -9.36 48.55 28.62
CA ALA A 380 -9.88 49.53 29.58
C ALA A 380 -8.82 50.47 30.16
N SER A 381 -7.53 50.08 30.09
CA SER A 381 -6.42 50.90 30.56
C SER A 381 -6.11 52.09 29.63
N TYR A 382 -6.55 52.03 28.36
CA TYR A 382 -6.29 53.05 27.35
C TYR A 382 -7.61 53.55 26.75
N ARG A 383 -7.88 54.87 26.88
CA ARG A 383 -9.19 55.43 26.51
C ARG A 383 -9.53 55.22 25.04
N ASP A 384 -8.56 55.38 24.16
CA ASP A 384 -8.67 55.15 22.73
C ASP A 384 -8.97 53.68 22.41
N LEU A 385 -8.26 52.73 23.04
CA LEU A 385 -8.53 51.30 22.86
C LEU A 385 -9.89 50.89 23.44
N ALA A 386 -10.28 51.42 24.59
CA ALA A 386 -11.60 51.20 25.16
C ALA A 386 -12.72 51.72 24.24
N LEU A 387 -12.52 52.86 23.57
CA LEU A 387 -13.45 53.39 22.58
C LEU A 387 -13.45 52.59 21.27
N ALA A 388 -12.30 52.04 20.87
CA ALA A 388 -12.14 51.30 19.63
C ALA A 388 -12.67 49.85 19.74
N PHE A 389 -12.35 49.14 20.82
CA PHE A 389 -12.63 47.72 20.98
C PHE A 389 -13.81 47.43 21.92
N GLY A 390 -14.12 48.31 22.86
CA GLY A 390 -15.20 48.08 23.83
C GLY A 390 -15.00 46.79 24.62
N THR A 391 -15.89 45.82 24.44
CA THR A 391 -15.83 44.49 25.09
C THR A 391 -15.28 43.39 24.18
N ASP A 392 -14.69 43.74 23.04
CA ASP A 392 -14.06 42.80 22.13
C ASP A 392 -12.66 42.40 22.66
N ALA A 393 -12.62 41.31 23.42
CA ALA A 393 -11.39 40.79 24.01
C ALA A 393 -10.40 40.29 22.95
N ASP A 394 -10.90 39.76 21.83
CA ASP A 394 -10.05 39.22 20.76
C ASP A 394 -9.35 40.35 20.00
N ALA A 395 -10.09 41.43 19.68
CA ALA A 395 -9.51 42.62 19.07
C ALA A 395 -8.46 43.27 19.98
N ALA A 396 -8.73 43.36 21.29
CA ALA A 396 -7.80 43.91 22.27
C ALA A 396 -6.53 43.04 22.42
N LEU A 397 -6.68 41.72 22.46
CA LEU A 397 -5.57 40.77 22.51
C LEU A 397 -4.70 40.87 21.25
N ASN A 398 -5.34 40.89 20.08
CA ASN A 398 -4.66 41.03 18.80
C ASN A 398 -3.90 42.37 18.73
N HIS A 399 -4.51 43.47 19.19
CA HIS A 399 -3.84 44.76 19.25
C HIS A 399 -2.61 44.72 20.16
N TYR A 400 -2.70 44.11 21.34
CA TYR A 400 -1.55 43.98 22.22
C TYR A 400 -0.39 43.23 21.55
N LEU A 401 -0.68 42.08 20.94
CA LEU A 401 0.31 41.20 20.32
C LEU A 401 0.95 41.79 19.05
N THR A 402 0.26 42.70 18.35
CA THR A 402 0.74 43.27 17.08
C THR A 402 1.32 44.67 17.22
N VAL A 403 0.81 45.47 18.16
CA VAL A 403 1.12 46.90 18.29
C VAL A 403 1.53 47.22 19.73
N GLY A 404 0.68 46.90 20.70
CA GLY A 404 0.82 47.36 22.08
C GLY A 404 2.13 46.92 22.77
N LEU A 405 2.74 45.81 22.36
CA LEU A 405 4.05 45.36 22.85
C LEU A 405 5.20 46.34 22.50
N TYR A 406 5.05 47.11 21.42
CA TYR A 406 6.09 47.95 20.82
C TYR A 406 5.87 49.45 21.03
N GLU A 407 4.72 49.83 21.58
CA GLU A 407 4.42 51.22 21.95
C GLU A 407 5.04 51.51 23.33
N HIS A 408 5.96 52.48 23.38
CA HIS A 408 6.66 52.92 24.58
C HIS A 408 6.23 54.32 25.03
#